data_AF-W4LSF8-F1
#
_entry.id   AF-W4LSF8-F1
#
_cell.length_a   1.000
_cell.length_b   1.000
_cell.length_c   1.000
_cell.angle_alpha   90.00
_cell.angle_beta   90.00
_cell.angle_gamma   90.00
#
_symmetry.space_group_name_H-M   'P 1'
#
loop_
_entity.id
_entity.type
_entity.pdbx_description
1 polymer ?
#
loop_
_entity_poly.entity_id
_entity_poly.type
_entity_poly.pdbx_seq_one_letter_code
_entity_poly.pdbx_strand_id
1 'polypeptide(L)'
;MTYAVIPAKHFEGAKQRLSALLEPHERVQLARAMLTDTLTACCQAKGLDGVGVVTHHEAPAEIAASLGAEVWWEPEAGGHSQAVAFGVQTCLQRGIDTMLTLPGDIPLVTPADVEAMARAATPSVPVVLAPNRDDLGTNAMRLSPPDCLPLAFGHDSFQRHLSLAAEHQLAVEIRRLPRLSLDIDEPEDLAFFAAHRKAGHSFEVLAGLGLFERLASIPIPPLYEL
;
A
#
# COMPACT_ATOMS: atom_id res chain seq x y z
N MET A 1 1.34 4.02 -20.61
CA MET A 1 1.27 4.80 -19.35
C MET A 1 1.24 3.85 -18.15
N THR A 2 2.00 4.14 -17.11
CA THR A 2 2.07 3.40 -15.84
C THR A 2 1.56 4.27 -14.70
N TYR A 3 0.54 3.82 -13.98
CA TYR A 3 -0.01 4.54 -12.83
C TYR A 3 0.14 3.74 -11.55
N ALA A 4 0.50 4.42 -10.46
CA ALA A 4 0.25 3.90 -9.13
C ALA A 4 -1.20 4.20 -8.72
N VAL A 5 -1.87 3.23 -8.11
CA VAL A 5 -3.27 3.31 -7.69
C VAL A 5 -3.36 2.92 -6.22
N ILE A 6 -3.74 3.88 -5.37
CA ILE A 6 -3.75 3.71 -3.92
C ILE A 6 -5.21 3.75 -3.43
N PRO A 7 -5.80 2.61 -3.02
CA PRO A 7 -7.09 2.62 -2.36
C PRO A 7 -6.97 3.22 -0.96
N ALA A 8 -7.74 4.26 -0.68
CA ALA A 8 -7.71 4.96 0.61
C ALA A 8 -9.12 5.12 1.18
N LYS A 9 -9.30 4.62 2.41
CA LYS A 9 -10.59 4.62 3.11
C LYS A 9 -10.66 5.72 4.16
N HIS A 10 -11.84 5.83 4.79
CA HIS A 10 -12.03 6.67 5.95
C HIS A 10 -11.03 6.31 7.08
N PHE A 11 -10.53 7.33 7.78
CA PHE A 11 -9.57 7.13 8.87
C PHE A 11 -10.24 6.79 10.20
N GLU A 12 -11.47 7.24 10.44
CA GLU A 12 -12.23 6.76 11.60
C GLU A 12 -12.46 5.27 11.46
N GLY A 13 -12.26 4.55 12.55
CA GLY A 13 -12.34 3.10 12.49
C GLY A 13 -11.04 2.43 12.02
N ALA A 14 -10.03 3.16 11.53
CA ALA A 14 -8.78 2.57 11.10
C ALA A 14 -7.97 1.97 12.27
N LYS A 15 -7.13 0.98 11.93
CA LYS A 15 -6.11 0.40 12.82
C LYS A 15 -6.67 -0.09 14.16
N GLN A 16 -7.86 -0.68 14.17
CA GLN A 16 -8.54 -1.13 15.41
C GLN A 16 -7.70 -2.07 16.27
N ARG A 17 -6.83 -2.87 15.66
CA ARG A 17 -5.96 -3.79 16.39
C ARG A 17 -4.90 -3.06 17.22
N LEU A 18 -4.63 -1.78 16.91
CA LEU A 18 -3.82 -0.89 17.73
C LEU A 18 -4.58 -0.22 18.87
N SER A 19 -5.87 -0.53 19.10
CA SER A 19 -6.68 0.15 20.13
C SER A 19 -6.21 -0.07 21.56
N ALA A 20 -5.47 -1.13 21.84
CA ALA A 20 -4.82 -1.34 23.14
C ALA A 20 -3.65 -0.36 23.37
N LEU A 21 -3.08 0.19 22.30
CA LEU A 21 -1.93 1.09 22.33
C LEU A 21 -2.25 2.52 21.92
N LEU A 22 -3.36 2.79 21.26
CA LEU A 22 -3.65 4.09 20.68
C LEU A 22 -5.09 4.48 20.92
N GLU A 23 -5.31 5.70 21.42
CA GLU A 23 -6.62 6.31 21.47
C GLU A 23 -7.20 6.51 20.07
N PRO A 24 -8.53 6.63 19.91
CA PRO A 24 -9.14 6.79 18.59
C PRO A 24 -8.56 7.93 17.75
N HIS A 25 -8.26 9.07 18.38
CA HIS A 25 -7.70 10.23 17.69
C HIS A 25 -6.23 9.99 17.27
N GLU A 26 -5.44 9.27 18.08
CA GLU A 26 -4.06 8.88 17.75
C GLU A 26 -4.02 7.94 16.54
N ARG A 27 -4.97 6.99 16.45
CA ARG A 27 -5.10 6.08 15.30
C ARG A 27 -5.42 6.81 14.01
N VAL A 28 -6.28 7.82 14.07
CA VAL A 28 -6.60 8.68 12.91
C VAL A 28 -5.36 9.46 12.46
N GLN A 29 -4.61 10.06 13.39
CA GLN A 29 -3.37 10.77 13.07
C GLN A 29 -2.35 9.84 12.41
N LEU A 30 -2.15 8.64 12.97
CA LEU A 30 -1.24 7.65 12.41
C LEU A 30 -1.66 7.20 11.01
N ALA A 31 -2.94 6.91 10.79
CA ALA A 31 -3.45 6.48 9.49
C ALA A 31 -3.28 7.56 8.41
N ARG A 32 -3.55 8.83 8.73
CA ARG A 32 -3.30 9.98 7.83
C ARG A 32 -1.82 10.10 7.47
N ALA A 33 -0.96 9.96 8.46
CA ALA A 33 0.49 10.06 8.28
C ALA A 33 1.04 8.93 7.40
N MET A 34 0.57 7.69 7.59
CA MET A 34 0.99 6.54 6.79
C MET A 34 0.58 6.68 5.32
N LEU A 35 -0.64 7.17 5.06
CA LEU A 35 -1.09 7.45 3.71
C LEU A 35 -0.20 8.54 3.08
N THR A 36 0.10 9.59 3.83
CA THR A 36 0.94 10.70 3.35
C THR A 36 2.34 10.20 2.99
N ASP A 37 2.95 9.36 3.82
CA ASP A 37 4.26 8.75 3.54
C ASP A 37 4.23 7.85 2.29
N THR A 38 3.19 7.03 2.16
CA THR A 38 3.03 6.12 1.01
C THR A 38 2.85 6.90 -0.30
N LEU A 39 1.98 7.91 -0.29
CA LEU A 39 1.76 8.77 -1.46
C LEU A 39 3.00 9.59 -1.81
N THR A 40 3.72 10.10 -0.82
CA THR A 40 4.98 10.82 -1.04
C THR A 40 5.98 9.94 -1.77
N ALA A 41 6.15 8.68 -1.36
CA ALA A 41 7.03 7.74 -2.04
C ALA A 41 6.59 7.47 -3.48
N CYS A 42 5.28 7.31 -3.72
CA CYS A 42 4.73 7.11 -5.07
C CYS A 42 4.95 8.32 -5.97
N CYS A 43 4.63 9.53 -5.50
CA CYS A 43 4.77 10.77 -6.27
C CYS A 43 6.23 11.13 -6.58
N GLN A 44 7.18 10.66 -5.77
CA GLN A 44 8.63 10.87 -5.99
C GLN A 44 9.29 9.77 -6.83
N ALA A 45 8.60 8.65 -7.08
CA ALA A 45 9.14 7.52 -7.83
C ALA A 45 9.23 7.83 -9.33
N LYS A 46 10.32 7.43 -9.96
CA LYS A 46 10.48 7.52 -11.41
C LYS A 46 9.75 6.39 -12.13
N GLY A 47 9.38 6.62 -13.40
CA GLY A 47 8.75 5.60 -14.24
C GLY A 47 7.25 5.41 -14.00
N LEU A 48 6.65 6.23 -13.13
CA LEU A 48 5.21 6.43 -13.08
C LEU A 48 4.85 7.67 -13.92
N ASP A 49 3.77 7.57 -14.69
CA ASP A 49 3.16 8.69 -15.40
C ASP A 49 2.15 9.44 -14.51
N GLY A 50 1.69 8.81 -13.43
CA GLY A 50 0.80 9.44 -12.46
C GLY A 50 0.49 8.56 -11.25
N VAL A 51 -0.19 9.17 -10.28
CA VAL A 51 -0.65 8.53 -9.05
C VAL A 51 -2.14 8.83 -8.88
N GLY A 52 -2.97 7.80 -8.80
CA GLY A 52 -4.41 7.90 -8.55
C GLY A 52 -4.77 7.37 -7.17
N VAL A 53 -5.48 8.16 -6.37
CA VAL A 53 -6.01 7.76 -5.07
C VAL A 53 -7.48 7.44 -5.22
N VAL A 54 -7.86 6.18 -5.03
CA VAL A 54 -9.26 5.75 -5.06
C VAL A 54 -9.86 5.94 -3.69
N THR A 55 -10.89 6.80 -3.59
CA THR A 55 -11.55 7.08 -2.32
C THR A 55 -12.97 7.60 -2.50
N HIS A 56 -13.82 7.38 -1.50
CA HIS A 56 -15.12 8.02 -1.34
C HIS A 56 -15.10 9.14 -0.28
N HIS A 57 -13.93 9.47 0.26
CA HIS A 57 -13.81 10.33 1.44
C HIS A 57 -12.94 11.56 1.18
N GLU A 58 -13.33 12.69 1.75
CA GLU A 58 -12.62 13.97 1.59
C GLU A 58 -11.21 13.93 2.21
N ALA A 59 -11.04 13.34 3.39
CA ALA A 59 -9.77 13.39 4.09
C ALA A 59 -8.59 12.71 3.32
N PRO A 60 -8.75 11.51 2.71
CA PRO A 60 -7.74 10.99 1.79
C PRO A 60 -7.55 11.82 0.52
N ALA A 61 -8.64 12.39 -0.02
CA ALA A 61 -8.60 13.23 -1.22
C ALA A 61 -7.80 14.52 -1.00
N GLU A 62 -7.93 15.17 0.16
CA GLU A 62 -7.14 16.34 0.56
C GLU A 62 -5.64 16.03 0.60
N ILE A 63 -5.26 14.89 1.19
CA ILE A 63 -3.86 14.45 1.23
C ILE A 63 -3.34 14.22 -0.18
N ALA A 64 -4.10 13.51 -1.02
CA ALA A 64 -3.73 13.25 -2.42
C ALA A 64 -3.50 14.55 -3.20
N ALA A 65 -4.45 15.48 -3.12
CA ALA A 65 -4.37 16.77 -3.78
C ALA A 65 -3.16 17.60 -3.30
N SER A 66 -2.85 17.58 -2.00
CA SER A 66 -1.69 18.29 -1.45
C SER A 66 -0.34 17.80 -1.99
N LEU A 67 -0.27 16.54 -2.44
CA LEU A 67 0.92 15.89 -2.99
C LEU A 67 0.94 15.89 -4.53
N GLY A 68 -0.08 16.46 -5.18
CA GLY A 68 -0.23 16.45 -6.64
C GLY A 68 -0.70 15.10 -7.22
N ALA A 69 -1.18 14.19 -6.37
CA ALA A 69 -1.83 12.96 -6.83
C ALA A 69 -3.27 13.25 -7.27
N GLU A 70 -3.75 12.47 -8.24
CA GLU A 70 -5.12 12.54 -8.71
C GLU A 70 -6.08 11.87 -7.72
N VAL A 71 -7.28 12.42 -7.58
CA VAL A 71 -8.35 11.81 -6.79
C VAL A 71 -9.34 11.12 -7.71
N TRP A 72 -9.53 9.82 -7.52
CA TRP A 72 -10.48 9.00 -8.26
C TRP A 72 -11.65 8.65 -7.33
N TRP A 73 -12.71 9.44 -7.46
CA TRP A 73 -13.90 9.32 -6.62
C TRP A 73 -14.68 8.04 -6.95
N GLU A 74 -14.57 7.03 -6.09
CA GLU A 74 -15.42 5.85 -6.20
C GLU A 74 -16.86 6.20 -5.76
N PRO A 75 -17.90 5.68 -6.42
CA PRO A 75 -19.28 6.12 -6.21
C PRO A 75 -19.84 5.73 -4.84
N GLU A 76 -19.31 4.67 -4.23
CA GLU A 76 -19.75 4.16 -2.93
C GLU A 76 -18.54 3.73 -2.11
N ALA A 77 -18.56 3.97 -0.80
CA ALA A 77 -17.53 3.52 0.11
C ALA A 77 -17.55 1.97 0.19
N GLY A 78 -16.51 1.34 -0.36
CA GLY A 78 -16.44 -0.11 -0.52
C GLY A 78 -15.36 -0.82 0.31
N GLY A 79 -15.23 -2.13 0.03
CA GLY A 79 -14.10 -2.94 0.47
C GLY A 79 -12.79 -2.55 -0.24
N HIS A 80 -11.64 -3.01 0.27
CA HIS A 80 -10.34 -2.76 -0.41
C HIS A 80 -10.36 -3.30 -1.85
N SER A 81 -10.85 -4.53 -2.04
CA SER A 81 -10.97 -5.15 -3.38
C SER A 81 -11.86 -4.34 -4.33
N GLN A 82 -12.92 -3.70 -3.83
CA GLN A 82 -13.82 -2.87 -4.63
C GLN A 82 -13.11 -1.59 -5.11
N ALA A 83 -12.39 -0.91 -4.21
CA ALA A 83 -11.61 0.27 -4.56
C ALA A 83 -10.52 -0.06 -5.60
N VAL A 84 -9.81 -1.19 -5.46
CA VAL A 84 -8.82 -1.60 -6.46
C VAL A 84 -9.49 -1.96 -7.79
N ALA A 85 -10.64 -2.64 -7.78
CA ALA A 85 -11.41 -2.93 -8.99
C ALA A 85 -11.89 -1.66 -9.71
N PHE A 86 -12.33 -0.64 -8.95
CA PHE A 86 -12.64 0.68 -9.50
C PHE A 86 -11.40 1.35 -10.13
N GLY A 87 -10.24 1.20 -9.49
CA GLY A 87 -8.94 1.60 -10.03
C GLY A 87 -8.63 0.94 -11.38
N VAL A 88 -8.83 -0.37 -11.50
CA VAL A 88 -8.66 -1.10 -12.77
C VAL A 88 -9.55 -0.51 -13.85
N GLN A 89 -10.84 -0.33 -13.57
CA GLN A 89 -11.79 0.23 -14.55
C GLN A 89 -11.41 1.65 -14.97
N THR A 90 -10.95 2.47 -14.02
CA THR A 90 -10.48 3.83 -14.30
C THR A 90 -9.25 3.81 -15.21
N CYS A 91 -8.31 2.89 -14.98
CA CYS A 91 -7.15 2.71 -15.85
C CYS A 91 -7.55 2.35 -17.28
N LEU A 92 -8.45 1.36 -17.45
CA LEU A 92 -8.93 0.95 -18.77
C LEU A 92 -9.62 2.10 -19.52
N GLN A 93 -10.51 2.85 -18.86
CA GLN A 93 -11.23 3.97 -19.47
C GLN A 93 -10.29 5.10 -19.92
N ARG A 94 -9.15 5.27 -19.24
CA ARG A 94 -8.16 6.31 -19.53
C ARG A 94 -7.04 5.84 -20.46
N GLY A 95 -7.06 4.58 -20.92
CA GLY A 95 -6.00 4.01 -21.75
C GLY A 95 -4.67 3.86 -21.00
N ILE A 96 -4.70 3.64 -19.69
CA ILE A 96 -3.52 3.34 -18.89
C ILE A 96 -3.14 1.87 -19.11
N ASP A 97 -1.93 1.63 -19.61
CA ASP A 97 -1.45 0.29 -19.99
C ASP A 97 -0.96 -0.54 -18.79
N THR A 98 -0.51 0.11 -17.72
CA THR A 98 0.06 -0.57 -16.56
C THR A 98 -0.44 0.06 -15.27
N MET A 99 -0.94 -0.78 -14.37
CA MET A 99 -1.39 -0.39 -13.04
C MET A 99 -0.50 -1.02 -11.97
N LEU A 100 -0.01 -0.22 -11.04
CA LEU A 100 0.64 -0.66 -9.81
C LEU A 100 -0.29 -0.31 -8.65
N THR A 101 -0.81 -1.30 -7.91
CA THR A 101 -1.58 -1.05 -6.70
C THR A 101 -0.73 -1.28 -5.46
N LEU A 102 -0.83 -0.37 -4.48
CA LEU A 102 -0.21 -0.44 -3.16
C LEU A 102 -1.22 0.02 -2.09
N PRO A 103 -1.25 -0.56 -0.88
CA PRO A 103 -2.09 -0.08 0.21
C PRO A 103 -1.54 1.23 0.78
N GLY A 104 -2.35 1.99 1.53
CA GLY A 104 -1.95 3.28 2.10
C GLY A 104 -1.23 3.22 3.45
N ASP A 105 -0.95 2.03 3.97
CA ASP A 105 -0.50 1.78 5.34
C ASP A 105 0.84 1.03 5.42
N ILE A 106 1.67 1.23 4.40
CA ILE A 106 3.04 0.70 4.27
C ILE A 106 4.07 1.83 4.40
N PRO A 107 4.12 2.54 5.55
CA PRO A 107 4.91 3.77 5.68
C PRO A 107 6.42 3.57 5.50
N LEU A 108 6.97 2.35 5.49
CA LEU A 108 8.39 2.15 5.20
C LEU A 108 8.74 2.30 3.71
N VAL A 109 7.75 2.32 2.82
CA VAL A 109 7.97 2.40 1.37
C VAL A 109 8.83 3.59 0.95
N THR A 110 9.75 3.34 0.02
CA THR A 110 10.59 4.37 -0.59
C THR A 110 10.29 4.53 -2.07
N PRO A 111 10.68 5.65 -2.70
CA PRO A 111 10.58 5.81 -4.15
C PRO A 111 11.27 4.68 -4.92
N ALA A 112 12.41 4.19 -4.41
CA ALA A 112 13.15 3.08 -5.03
C ALA A 112 12.39 1.76 -5.00
N ASP A 113 11.57 1.51 -3.97
CA ASP A 113 10.72 0.30 -3.91
C ASP A 113 9.57 0.39 -4.91
N VAL A 114 8.97 1.57 -5.07
CA VAL A 114 7.92 1.83 -6.06
C VAL A 114 8.50 1.71 -7.49
N GLU A 115 9.66 2.31 -7.75
CA GLU A 115 10.40 2.15 -9.02
C GLU A 115 10.71 0.68 -9.29
N ALA A 116 11.16 -0.05 -8.26
CA ALA A 116 11.45 -1.46 -8.35
C ALA A 116 10.20 -2.24 -8.72
N MET A 117 8.99 -1.88 -8.26
CA MET A 117 7.73 -2.53 -8.65
C MET A 117 7.21 -2.11 -10.02
N ALA A 118 7.33 -0.82 -10.38
CA ALA A 118 6.84 -0.27 -11.64
C ALA A 118 7.61 -0.83 -12.86
N ARG A 119 8.89 -1.20 -12.68
CA ARG A 119 9.73 -1.75 -13.73
C ARG A 119 9.26 -3.15 -14.16
N ALA A 120 9.09 -3.38 -15.46
CA ALA A 120 8.89 -4.74 -15.97
C ALA A 120 10.21 -5.53 -15.96
N ALA A 121 10.20 -6.84 -15.67
CA ALA A 121 11.31 -7.72 -16.00
C ALA A 121 11.50 -7.80 -17.53
N THR A 122 12.66 -8.30 -17.97
CA THR A 122 12.94 -8.59 -19.38
C THR A 122 13.07 -10.10 -19.57
N PRO A 123 12.29 -10.75 -20.47
CA PRO A 123 11.18 -10.19 -21.25
C PRO A 123 10.03 -9.70 -20.36
N SER A 124 9.18 -8.81 -20.89
CA SER A 124 8.09 -8.18 -20.13
C SER A 124 7.16 -9.23 -19.52
N VAL A 125 6.99 -9.19 -18.20
CA VAL A 125 6.04 -10.03 -17.47
C VAL A 125 4.76 -9.26 -17.18
N PRO A 126 3.57 -9.84 -17.42
CA PRO A 126 2.30 -9.15 -17.21
C PRO A 126 2.03 -8.88 -15.72
N VAL A 127 2.45 -9.79 -14.83
CA VAL A 127 2.15 -9.72 -13.39
C VAL A 127 3.45 -9.65 -12.58
N VAL A 128 3.54 -8.66 -11.68
CA VAL A 128 4.57 -8.62 -10.63
C VAL A 128 3.88 -8.52 -9.29
N LEU A 129 4.23 -9.39 -8.35
CA LEU A 129 3.66 -9.44 -6.99
C LEU A 129 4.74 -9.15 -5.95
N ALA A 130 4.39 -8.35 -4.94
CA ALA A 130 5.14 -8.24 -3.70
C ALA A 130 4.24 -8.70 -2.54
N PRO A 131 4.60 -9.80 -1.84
CA PRO A 131 3.83 -10.27 -0.72
C PRO A 131 4.04 -9.39 0.53
N ASN A 132 3.14 -9.53 1.49
CA ASN A 132 3.39 -9.08 2.85
C ASN A 132 4.40 -10.01 3.56
N ARG A 133 4.81 -9.65 4.79
CA ARG A 133 5.88 -10.33 5.54
C ARG A 133 5.71 -11.85 5.68
N ASP A 134 4.48 -12.31 5.87
CA ASP A 134 4.18 -13.70 6.17
C ASP A 134 3.74 -14.50 4.92
N ASP A 135 3.86 -13.93 3.72
CA ASP A 135 3.43 -14.52 2.44
C ASP A 135 1.94 -14.87 2.33
N LEU A 136 1.11 -14.30 3.20
CA LEU A 136 -0.34 -14.51 3.19
C LEU A 136 -1.04 -13.44 2.35
N GLY A 137 -0.58 -12.18 2.46
CA GLY A 137 -1.13 -11.02 1.79
C GLY A 137 -0.32 -10.59 0.56
N THR A 138 -0.93 -9.81 -0.33
CA THR A 138 -0.23 -9.11 -1.43
C THR A 138 -0.22 -7.60 -1.12
N ASN A 139 0.96 -7.04 -0.83
CA ASN A 139 1.12 -5.61 -0.50
C ASN A 139 1.43 -4.75 -1.72
N ALA A 140 1.94 -5.31 -2.81
CA ALA A 140 1.96 -4.57 -4.06
C ALA A 140 1.76 -5.49 -5.26
N MET A 141 1.12 -4.97 -6.30
CA MET A 141 0.88 -5.72 -7.52
C MET A 141 0.92 -4.80 -8.72
N ARG A 142 1.75 -5.16 -9.69
CA ARG A 142 1.81 -4.51 -11.01
C ARG A 142 1.14 -5.41 -12.04
N LEU A 143 0.22 -4.86 -12.83
CA LEU A 143 -0.50 -5.54 -13.89
C LEU A 143 -0.35 -4.79 -15.21
N SER A 144 -0.11 -5.51 -16.30
CA SER A 144 -0.02 -4.98 -17.65
C SER A 144 -0.56 -6.02 -18.66
N PRO A 145 -1.78 -5.83 -19.23
CA PRO A 145 -2.72 -4.74 -18.97
C PRO A 145 -3.32 -4.77 -17.54
N PRO A 146 -3.97 -3.68 -17.06
CA PRO A 146 -4.49 -3.58 -15.68
C PRO A 146 -5.49 -4.67 -15.27
N ASP A 147 -6.18 -5.27 -16.25
CA ASP A 147 -7.22 -6.28 -16.07
C ASP A 147 -6.75 -7.71 -16.41
N CYS A 148 -5.44 -7.92 -16.62
CA CYS A 148 -4.93 -9.23 -17.05
C CYS A 148 -5.16 -10.34 -16.00
N LEU A 149 -5.29 -9.97 -14.72
CA LEU A 149 -5.48 -10.90 -13.61
C LEU A 149 -6.71 -10.49 -12.78
N PRO A 150 -7.66 -11.41 -12.50
CA PRO A 150 -8.73 -11.15 -11.55
C PRO A 150 -8.16 -10.89 -10.15
N LEU A 151 -8.58 -9.78 -9.53
CA LEU A 151 -8.06 -9.36 -8.22
C LEU A 151 -8.80 -10.03 -7.07
N ALA A 152 -8.05 -10.64 -6.14
CA ALA A 152 -8.58 -11.43 -5.05
C ALA A 152 -7.87 -11.12 -3.71
N PHE A 153 -7.94 -9.87 -3.27
CA PHE A 153 -7.36 -9.44 -1.98
C PHE A 153 -8.03 -10.08 -0.75
N GLY A 154 -7.36 -9.95 0.40
CA GLY A 154 -7.75 -10.53 1.68
C GLY A 154 -6.75 -11.58 2.18
N HIS A 155 -7.17 -12.39 3.15
CA HIS A 155 -6.38 -13.51 3.66
C HIS A 155 -5.96 -14.46 2.53
N ASP A 156 -4.74 -14.98 2.56
CA ASP A 156 -4.13 -15.84 1.53
C ASP A 156 -4.19 -15.27 0.10
N SER A 157 -4.32 -13.95 -0.06
CA SER A 157 -4.39 -13.31 -1.38
C SER A 157 -3.14 -13.57 -2.22
N PHE A 158 -1.97 -13.71 -1.61
CA PHE A 158 -0.75 -14.00 -2.39
C PHE A 158 -0.83 -15.34 -3.11
N GLN A 159 -1.16 -16.42 -2.40
CA GLN A 159 -1.33 -17.74 -3.00
C GLN A 159 -2.50 -17.77 -3.99
N ARG A 160 -3.60 -17.06 -3.70
CA ARG A 160 -4.73 -16.94 -4.63
C ARG A 160 -4.32 -16.24 -5.93
N HIS A 161 -3.56 -15.15 -5.88
CA HIS A 161 -3.07 -14.48 -7.08
C HIS A 161 -2.11 -15.35 -7.90
N LEU A 162 -1.26 -16.16 -7.25
CA LEU A 162 -0.40 -17.13 -7.94
C LEU A 162 -1.21 -18.21 -8.66
N SER A 163 -2.22 -18.79 -7.99
CA SER A 163 -3.11 -19.78 -8.59
C SER A 163 -3.88 -19.22 -9.77
N LEU A 164 -4.46 -18.03 -9.63
CA LEU A 164 -5.17 -17.34 -10.73
C LEU A 164 -4.22 -17.07 -11.90
N ALA A 165 -2.99 -16.61 -11.65
CA ALA A 165 -2.05 -16.37 -12.73
C ALA A 165 -1.67 -17.66 -13.46
N ALA A 166 -1.51 -18.78 -12.74
CA ALA A 166 -1.27 -20.09 -13.33
C ALA A 166 -2.45 -20.58 -14.18
N GLU A 167 -3.69 -20.43 -13.68
CA GLU A 167 -4.93 -20.75 -14.42
C GLU A 167 -5.03 -19.96 -15.74
N HIS A 168 -4.62 -18.68 -15.71
CA HIS A 168 -4.61 -17.79 -16.86
C HIS A 168 -3.32 -17.87 -17.70
N GLN A 169 -2.38 -18.77 -17.37
CA GLN A 169 -1.11 -18.97 -18.07
C GLN A 169 -0.25 -17.69 -18.16
N LEU A 170 -0.31 -16.86 -17.13
CA LEU A 170 0.42 -15.61 -17.02
C LEU A 170 1.78 -15.83 -16.37
N ALA A 171 2.83 -15.26 -16.96
CA ALA A 171 4.13 -15.19 -16.28
C ALA A 171 4.04 -14.22 -15.09
N VAL A 172 4.54 -14.68 -13.94
CA VAL A 172 4.57 -13.90 -12.69
C VAL A 172 6.01 -13.73 -12.24
N GLU A 173 6.36 -12.51 -11.86
CA GLU A 173 7.56 -12.22 -11.08
C GLU A 173 7.18 -11.92 -9.63
N ILE A 174 7.92 -12.49 -8.68
CA ILE A 174 7.76 -12.20 -7.25
C ILE A 174 8.92 -11.31 -6.82
N ARG A 175 8.61 -10.15 -6.26
CA ARG A 175 9.60 -9.21 -5.69
C ARG A 175 9.41 -9.12 -4.19
N ARG A 176 10.42 -9.59 -3.44
CA ARG A 176 10.45 -9.47 -1.98
C ARG A 176 11.16 -8.18 -1.62
N LEU A 177 10.36 -7.18 -1.23
CA LEU A 177 10.83 -5.85 -0.88
C LEU A 177 10.49 -5.62 0.60
N PRO A 178 11.47 -5.71 1.52
CA PRO A 178 11.22 -5.69 2.98
C PRO A 178 10.43 -4.48 3.48
N ARG A 179 10.63 -3.32 2.84
CA ARG A 179 9.89 -2.09 3.15
C ARG A 179 8.44 -2.10 2.68
N LEU A 180 8.12 -2.81 1.60
CA LEU A 180 6.74 -2.99 1.13
C LEU A 180 6.02 -4.12 1.88
N SER A 181 6.75 -5.09 2.42
CA SER A 181 6.14 -6.24 3.10
C SER A 181 5.55 -5.91 4.47
N LEU A 182 5.81 -4.72 5.01
CA LEU A 182 5.29 -4.27 6.30
C LEU A 182 4.15 -3.25 6.15
N ASP A 183 2.93 -3.76 6.13
CA ASP A 183 1.71 -3.04 6.47
C ASP A 183 1.56 -2.98 7.99
N ILE A 184 1.21 -1.81 8.54
CA ILE A 184 1.14 -1.62 10.00
C ILE A 184 -0.25 -1.98 10.50
N ASP A 185 -0.49 -3.19 10.97
CA ASP A 185 -1.81 -3.59 11.49
C ASP A 185 -1.79 -3.91 12.99
N GLU A 186 -0.72 -4.52 13.48
CA GLU A 186 -0.55 -4.99 14.86
C GLU A 186 0.46 -4.13 15.65
N PRO A 187 0.39 -4.17 17.00
CA PRO A 187 1.39 -3.57 17.88
C PRO A 187 2.85 -3.81 17.49
N GLU A 188 3.17 -5.05 17.09
CA GLU A 188 4.51 -5.47 16.71
C GLU A 188 4.97 -4.80 15.41
N ASP A 189 4.06 -4.58 14.46
CA ASP A 189 4.37 -3.89 13.20
C ASP A 189 4.78 -2.45 13.48
N LEU A 190 4.04 -1.78 14.38
CA LEU A 190 4.32 -0.41 14.79
C LEU A 190 5.62 -0.31 15.58
N ALA A 191 5.92 -1.28 16.44
CA ALA A 191 7.18 -1.34 17.18
C ALA A 191 8.38 -1.50 16.25
N PHE A 192 8.28 -2.39 15.24
CA PHE A 192 9.32 -2.53 14.24
C PHE A 192 9.51 -1.27 13.40
N PHE A 193 8.42 -0.65 12.96
CA PHE A 193 8.47 0.63 12.25
C PHE A 193 9.22 1.69 13.05
N ALA A 194 8.90 1.83 14.35
CA ALA A 194 9.53 2.79 15.26
C ALA A 194 11.04 2.53 15.42
N ALA A 195 11.46 1.26 15.43
CA ALA A 195 12.86 0.89 15.53
C ALA A 195 13.67 1.27 14.28
N HIS A 196 13.08 1.15 13.09
CA HIS A 196 13.81 1.23 11.82
C HIS A 196 13.70 2.56 11.08
N ARG A 197 12.55 3.24 11.14
CA ARG A 197 12.40 4.53 10.47
C ARG A 197 12.88 5.67 11.35
N LYS A 198 13.43 6.71 10.72
CA LYS A 198 14.01 7.90 11.41
C LYS A 198 13.49 9.24 10.89
N ALA A 199 12.57 9.24 9.93
CA ALA A 199 12.01 10.43 9.30
C ALA A 199 10.66 10.12 8.61
N GLY A 200 9.90 11.14 8.24
CA GLY A 200 8.59 11.03 7.58
C GLY A 200 7.42 11.27 8.54
N HIS A 201 6.23 11.42 7.98
CA HIS A 201 5.06 11.87 8.74
C HIS A 201 4.67 10.89 9.83
N SER A 202 4.68 9.58 9.55
CA SER A 202 4.36 8.57 10.57
C SER A 202 5.37 8.56 11.70
N PHE A 203 6.66 8.78 11.40
CA PHE A 203 7.69 8.91 12.43
C PHE A 203 7.46 10.15 13.31
N GLU A 204 7.12 11.30 12.70
CA GLU A 204 6.80 12.54 13.42
C GLU A 204 5.57 12.39 14.32
N VAL A 205 4.54 11.67 13.87
CA VAL A 205 3.37 11.34 14.70
C VAL A 205 3.79 10.47 15.90
N LEU A 206 4.63 9.45 15.70
CA LEU A 206 5.13 8.65 16.82
C LEU A 206 5.91 9.49 17.84
N ALA A 207 6.72 10.43 17.36
CA ALA A 207 7.47 11.34 18.21
C ALA A 207 6.53 12.27 19.00
N GLY A 208 5.57 12.89 18.31
CA GLY A 208 4.63 13.84 18.91
C GLY A 208 3.70 13.21 19.95
N LEU A 209 3.37 11.92 19.79
CA LEU A 209 2.54 11.15 20.71
C LEU A 209 3.33 10.43 21.82
N GLY A 210 4.66 10.58 21.86
CA GLY A 210 5.51 9.90 22.84
C GLY A 210 5.46 8.37 22.75
N LEU A 211 5.21 7.83 21.55
CA LEU A 211 4.94 6.40 21.37
C LEU A 211 6.20 5.53 21.41
N PHE A 212 7.40 6.09 21.19
CA PHE A 212 8.63 5.32 21.23
C PHE A 212 8.86 4.59 22.55
N GLU A 213 8.55 5.21 23.68
CA GLU A 213 8.66 4.58 25.00
C GLU A 213 7.61 3.48 25.20
N ARG A 214 6.37 3.72 24.73
CA ARG A 214 5.27 2.74 24.78
C ARG A 214 5.55 1.49 23.95
N LEU A 215 6.28 1.65 22.85
CA LEU A 215 6.61 0.58 21.92
C LEU A 215 7.89 -0.16 22.29
N ALA A 216 8.78 0.41 23.13
CA ALA A 216 10.08 -0.17 23.46
C ALA A 216 9.99 -1.54 24.17
N SER A 217 8.87 -1.82 24.85
CA SER A 217 8.65 -3.11 25.54
C SER A 217 7.99 -4.18 24.66
N ILE A 218 7.59 -3.84 23.43
CA ILE A 218 6.91 -4.77 22.54
C ILE A 218 7.96 -5.60 21.81
N PRO A 219 7.93 -6.94 21.92
CA PRO A 219 8.90 -7.78 21.26
C PRO A 219 8.67 -7.74 19.74
N ILE A 220 9.74 -7.46 18.99
CA ILE A 220 9.74 -7.55 17.53
C ILE A 220 10.05 -9.02 17.16
N PRO A 221 9.15 -9.72 16.46
CA PRO A 221 9.38 -11.11 16.05
C PRO A 221 10.60 -11.27 15.12
N PRO A 222 11.26 -12.44 15.09
CA PRO A 222 12.44 -12.68 14.26
C PRO A 222 12.21 -12.56 12.74
N LEU A 223 10.95 -12.65 12.28
CA LEU A 223 10.59 -12.55 10.86
C LEU A 223 10.69 -11.11 10.29
N TYR A 224 11.04 -10.16 11.14
CA TYR A 224 11.14 -8.76 10.79
C TYR A 224 12.56 -8.38 10.41
N GLU A 225 12.82 -8.28 9.10
CA GLU A 225 14.10 -7.88 8.53
C GLU A 225 13.90 -6.74 7.51
N LEU A 226 14.92 -5.90 7.31
CA LEU A 226 14.96 -4.85 6.28
C LEU A 226 16.02 -5.16 5.21
#